data_AF-A0A7V8SXJ8-F1
#
_entry.id   AF-A0A7V8SXJ8-F1
#
_cell.length_a   1.000
_cell.length_b   1.000
_cell.length_c   1.000
_cell.angle_alpha   90.00
_cell.angle_beta   90.00
_cell.angle_gamma   90.00
#
_symmetry.space_group_name_H-M   'P 1'
#
loop_
_entity.id
_entity.type
_entity.pdbx_description
1 polymer ?
#
loop_
_entity_poly.entity_id
_entity_poly.type
_entity_poly.pdbx_seq_one_letter_code
_entity_poly.pdbx_strand_id
1 'polypeptide(L)'
;NLLNYVQNSRGFTVSSSYPLRRSFARLGITYGYDISDIRPQPGAATSYFQYLNFASVAGPNQLNGVKTSSITPSYTYNTVDSPINPSRGRSIYISTSFAGSYLGGNVNTIGPAIDLKYFKPAPWHKRHILALHLAGSLISGYGGKEIPPFSRRFVGGEQDIRGFDFFGITPIGFIASSATVNVLNADGTPRTQKVFTNGVATNQNVQMAVPSYQLITPGGDTTVIGNFEYRIPIVGPVTLALFADAGVNRILRTTELRMVQTQVDNLNLQFPQAAFDGRVKIAPGTQALRSSTGVELQVLLPIVQAPFRVYFAYNPTNVREYIQPPIVADRSMFPNAATFNGALASYGRAYPYFERNTLFRFTVGRTF
;
A
#
# COMPACT_ATOMS: atom_id res chain seq x y z
N ASN A 1 2.80 9.23 4.72
CA ASN A 1 2.29 7.86 4.97
C ASN A 1 2.02 7.75 6.47
N LEU A 2 0.77 7.45 6.88
CA LEU A 2 0.39 7.31 8.30
C LEU A 2 0.71 5.91 8.84
N LEU A 3 1.06 4.96 7.96
CA LEU A 3 1.43 3.60 8.28
C LEU A 3 2.95 3.51 8.49
N ASN A 4 3.39 3.67 9.73
CA ASN A 4 4.78 3.44 10.12
C ASN A 4 4.84 2.39 11.24
N TYR A 5 5.65 1.37 11.06
CA TYR A 5 5.78 0.25 11.99
C TYR A 5 7.15 -0.40 11.85
N VAL A 6 7.60 -1.05 12.92
CA VAL A 6 8.76 -1.94 12.90
C VAL A 6 8.26 -3.37 12.79
N GLN A 7 8.83 -4.15 11.87
CA GLN A 7 8.60 -5.58 11.76
C GLN A 7 9.90 -6.33 12.01
N ASN A 8 9.90 -7.19 13.03
CA ASN A 8 11.00 -8.12 13.29
C ASN A 8 10.53 -9.51 12.88
N SER A 9 11.21 -10.11 11.91
CA SER A 9 10.86 -11.45 11.42
C SER A 9 12.05 -12.41 11.51
N ARG A 10 11.73 -13.68 11.74
CA ARG A 10 12.69 -14.79 11.66
C ARG A 10 12.01 -15.99 11.02
N GLY A 11 12.75 -16.77 10.26
CA GLY A 11 12.16 -17.85 9.49
C GLY A 11 13.18 -18.64 8.68
N PHE A 12 12.68 -19.55 7.85
CA PHE A 12 13.47 -20.26 6.87
C PHE A 12 12.68 -20.46 5.58
N THR A 13 13.38 -20.77 4.51
CA THR A 13 12.79 -21.08 3.21
C THR A 13 13.54 -22.23 2.59
N VAL A 14 12.81 -23.22 2.08
CA VAL A 14 13.35 -24.35 1.32
C VAL A 14 12.70 -24.33 -0.05
N SER A 15 13.51 -24.39 -1.10
CA SER A 15 13.01 -24.40 -2.47
C SER A 15 13.59 -25.56 -3.26
N SER A 16 12.79 -26.06 -4.19
CA SER A 16 13.20 -27.07 -5.18
C SER A 16 12.74 -26.60 -6.56
N SER A 17 13.56 -26.86 -7.58
CA SER A 17 13.23 -26.53 -8.96
C SER A 17 13.60 -27.65 -9.91
N TYR A 18 12.74 -27.89 -10.90
CA TYR A 18 12.90 -28.94 -11.90
C TYR A 18 12.88 -28.34 -13.31
N PRO A 19 13.96 -28.47 -14.10
CA PRO A 19 13.97 -28.03 -15.50
C PRO A 19 13.16 -28.98 -16.38
N LEU A 20 12.25 -28.44 -17.17
CA LEU A 20 11.45 -29.22 -18.12
C LEU A 20 12.30 -29.59 -19.34
N ARG A 21 12.26 -30.86 -19.73
CA ARG A 21 13.05 -31.38 -20.86
C ARG A 21 12.70 -30.64 -22.15
N ARG A 22 13.73 -30.28 -22.93
CA ARG A 22 13.61 -29.59 -24.23
C ARG A 22 12.85 -28.27 -24.16
N SER A 23 12.86 -27.60 -23.01
CA SER A 23 12.21 -26.31 -22.79
C SER A 23 13.12 -25.38 -21.99
N PHE A 24 12.88 -24.07 -22.10
CA PHE A 24 13.45 -23.05 -21.21
C PHE A 24 12.63 -22.89 -19.91
N ALA A 25 11.67 -23.80 -19.70
CA ALA A 25 10.77 -23.77 -18.55
C ALA A 25 11.32 -24.54 -17.35
N ARG A 26 10.98 -24.06 -16.15
CA ARG A 26 11.22 -24.70 -14.86
C ARG A 26 9.94 -24.70 -14.05
N LEU A 27 9.70 -25.80 -13.35
CA LEU A 27 8.70 -25.88 -12.29
C LEU A 27 9.42 -25.72 -10.96
N GLY A 28 8.94 -24.83 -10.10
CA GLY A 28 9.48 -24.59 -8.78
C GLY A 28 8.44 -24.85 -7.70
N ILE A 29 8.87 -25.32 -6.54
CA ILE A 29 8.08 -25.32 -5.32
C ILE A 29 8.92 -24.75 -4.20
N THR A 30 8.36 -23.80 -3.46
CA THR A 30 9.01 -23.17 -2.31
C THR A 30 8.14 -23.33 -1.09
N TYR A 31 8.71 -23.85 0.00
CA TYR A 31 8.10 -23.80 1.32
C TYR A 31 8.78 -22.70 2.13
N GLY A 32 7.99 -21.81 2.71
CA GLY A 32 8.47 -20.72 3.56
C GLY A 32 7.76 -20.73 4.91
N TYR A 33 8.52 -20.55 5.98
CA TYR A 33 8.01 -20.38 7.33
C TYR A 33 8.61 -19.13 7.96
N ASP A 34 7.78 -18.16 8.35
CA ASP A 34 8.19 -16.97 9.10
C ASP A 34 7.35 -16.74 10.35
N ILE A 35 8.00 -16.15 11.35
CA ILE A 35 7.38 -15.61 12.55
C ILE A 35 7.71 -14.12 12.58
N SER A 36 6.69 -13.29 12.59
CA SER A 36 6.79 -11.82 12.52
C SER A 36 6.14 -11.15 13.74
N ASP A 37 6.86 -10.19 14.30
CA ASP A 37 6.39 -9.27 15.35
C ASP A 37 6.30 -7.85 14.79
N ILE A 38 5.16 -7.19 14.94
CA ILE A 38 4.87 -5.86 14.44
C ILE A 38 4.71 -4.88 15.61
N ARG A 39 5.40 -3.74 15.53
CA ARG A 39 5.27 -2.63 16.49
C ARG A 39 4.94 -1.33 15.75
N PRO A 40 3.66 -0.93 15.71
CA PRO A 40 3.25 0.35 15.14
C PRO A 40 3.88 1.51 15.94
N GLN A 41 4.31 2.57 15.25
CA GLN A 41 4.96 3.73 15.89
C GLN A 41 4.02 4.92 16.16
N PRO A 42 3.31 5.48 15.16
CA PRO A 42 2.33 6.53 15.41
C PRO A 42 1.01 5.93 15.92
N GLY A 43 0.29 6.69 16.76
CA GLY A 43 -1.03 6.27 17.25
C GLY A 43 -2.01 5.87 16.14
N ALA A 44 -1.95 6.57 14.99
CA ALA A 44 -2.77 6.25 13.82
C ALA A 44 -2.49 4.84 13.25
N ALA A 45 -1.21 4.42 13.19
CA ALA A 45 -0.85 3.07 12.78
C ALA A 45 -1.24 2.05 13.85
N THR A 46 -1.10 2.38 15.14
CA THR A 46 -1.55 1.52 16.24
C THR A 46 -3.04 1.21 16.12
N SER A 47 -3.88 2.23 15.93
CA SER A 47 -5.31 2.07 15.69
C SER A 47 -5.58 1.22 14.44
N TYR A 48 -4.88 1.46 13.33
CA TYR A 48 -5.04 0.66 12.11
C TYR A 48 -4.72 -0.83 12.33
N PHE A 49 -3.58 -1.14 12.95
CA PHE A 49 -3.14 -2.51 13.19
C PHE A 49 -3.94 -3.23 14.28
N GLN A 50 -4.39 -2.53 15.31
CA GLN A 50 -5.18 -3.13 16.39
C GLN A 50 -6.66 -3.30 16.03
N TYR A 51 -7.21 -2.37 15.24
CA TYR A 51 -8.63 -2.37 14.94
C TYR A 51 -8.98 -3.17 13.70
N LEU A 52 -8.04 -3.47 12.79
CA LEU A 52 -8.33 -4.34 11.64
C LEU A 52 -8.40 -5.82 12.04
N ASN A 53 -9.39 -6.51 11.50
CA ASN A 53 -9.68 -7.91 11.83
C ASN A 53 -8.86 -8.92 11.00
N PHE A 54 -7.54 -9.02 11.21
CA PHE A 54 -6.72 -9.93 10.41
C PHE A 54 -6.31 -11.24 11.10
N ALA A 55 -6.38 -11.34 12.43
CA ALA A 55 -6.00 -12.55 13.15
C ALA A 55 -7.19 -13.41 13.62
N SER A 56 -8.44 -12.96 13.44
CA SER A 56 -9.65 -13.56 14.04
C SER A 56 -9.56 -13.81 15.56
N VAL A 57 -8.54 -13.25 16.22
CA VAL A 57 -8.26 -13.39 17.65
C VAL A 57 -8.25 -11.98 18.21
N ALA A 58 -9.34 -11.54 18.83
CA ALA A 58 -9.38 -10.23 19.48
C ALA A 58 -8.36 -10.21 20.64
N GLY A 59 -7.47 -9.22 20.66
CA GLY A 59 -6.53 -9.02 21.77
C GLY A 59 -5.30 -8.17 21.45
N PRO A 60 -4.57 -7.69 22.49
CA PRO A 60 -3.37 -6.86 22.36
C PRO A 60 -2.17 -7.58 21.72
N ASN A 61 -2.22 -8.92 21.60
CA ASN A 61 -1.13 -9.76 21.08
C ASN A 61 -1.27 -10.13 19.59
N GLN A 62 -2.24 -9.57 18.84
CA GLN A 62 -2.39 -9.87 17.40
C GLN A 62 -1.18 -9.47 16.55
N LEU A 63 -0.33 -8.60 17.08
CA LEU A 63 0.86 -8.09 16.42
C LEU A 63 2.14 -8.80 16.87
N ASN A 64 2.05 -9.78 17.78
CA ASN A 64 3.19 -10.58 18.22
C ASN A 64 2.97 -12.05 17.84
N GLY A 65 3.99 -12.69 17.26
CA GLY A 65 3.96 -14.09 16.89
C GLY A 65 3.04 -14.38 15.70
N VAL A 66 2.97 -13.50 14.70
CA VAL A 66 2.28 -13.80 13.45
C VAL A 66 3.10 -14.86 12.70
N LYS A 67 2.55 -16.07 12.56
CA LYS A 67 3.21 -17.22 11.94
C LYS A 67 2.65 -17.43 10.54
N THR A 68 3.47 -17.24 9.52
CA THR A 68 3.08 -17.50 8.13
C THR A 68 3.83 -18.73 7.65
N SER A 69 3.09 -19.81 7.42
CA SER A 69 3.61 -21.05 6.85
C SER A 69 2.98 -21.22 5.48
N SER A 70 3.80 -21.27 4.42
CA SER A 70 3.31 -21.16 3.05
C SER A 70 4.01 -22.12 2.07
N ILE A 71 3.25 -22.58 1.08
CA ILE A 71 3.75 -23.32 -0.08
C ILE A 71 3.47 -22.49 -1.33
N THR A 72 4.49 -22.31 -2.16
CA THR A 72 4.43 -21.51 -3.38
C THR A 72 4.92 -22.34 -4.57
N PRO A 73 4.02 -23.04 -5.29
CA PRO A 73 4.31 -23.52 -6.63
C PRO A 73 4.57 -22.35 -7.58
N SER A 74 5.48 -22.56 -8.53
CA SER A 74 5.82 -21.59 -9.56
C SER A 74 6.14 -22.25 -10.90
N TYR A 75 5.87 -21.52 -11.97
CA TYR A 75 6.28 -21.81 -13.33
C TYR A 75 7.14 -20.65 -13.82
N THR A 76 8.33 -20.97 -14.33
CA THR A 76 9.23 -19.98 -14.94
C THR A 76 9.55 -20.41 -16.35
N TYR A 77 9.49 -19.52 -17.33
CA TYR A 77 10.02 -19.71 -18.68
C TYR A 77 10.86 -18.50 -19.03
N ASN A 78 12.12 -18.69 -19.41
CA ASN A 78 13.02 -17.57 -19.67
C ASN A 78 13.94 -17.83 -20.88
N THR A 79 13.77 -17.02 -21.92
CA THR A 79 14.63 -17.00 -23.12
C THR A 79 15.35 -15.66 -23.30
N VAL A 80 15.34 -14.80 -22.28
CA VAL A 80 16.03 -13.51 -22.31
C VAL A 80 17.53 -13.76 -22.52
N ASP A 81 18.09 -13.09 -23.53
CA ASP A 81 19.45 -13.34 -24.00
C ASP A 81 20.54 -12.81 -23.07
N SER A 82 20.25 -11.75 -22.33
CA SER A 82 21.18 -11.16 -21.37
C SER A 82 20.45 -10.66 -20.14
N PRO A 83 20.87 -11.05 -18.91
CA PRO A 83 20.26 -10.54 -17.68
C PRO A 83 20.58 -9.06 -17.46
N ILE A 84 21.75 -8.62 -17.94
CA ILE A 84 22.22 -7.24 -17.76
C ILE A 84 21.91 -6.38 -18.97
N ASN A 85 21.70 -6.84 -20.20
CA ASN A 85 21.25 -5.94 -21.26
C ASN A 85 20.35 -6.70 -22.22
N PRO A 86 19.10 -7.00 -21.80
CA PRO A 86 18.15 -7.73 -22.62
C PRO A 86 17.94 -7.05 -23.97
N SER A 87 18.15 -7.78 -25.06
CA SER A 87 17.89 -7.31 -26.42
C SER A 87 16.78 -8.12 -27.12
N ARG A 88 16.59 -9.37 -26.69
CA ARG A 88 15.60 -10.29 -27.24
C ARG A 88 15.18 -11.33 -26.22
N GLY A 89 14.01 -11.92 -26.46
CA GLY A 89 13.50 -13.04 -25.68
C GLY A 89 12.37 -12.62 -24.76
N ARG A 90 11.88 -13.57 -23.96
CA ARG A 90 10.76 -13.35 -23.05
C ARG A 90 11.01 -14.05 -21.72
N SER A 91 10.48 -13.46 -20.66
CA SER A 91 10.37 -14.05 -19.34
C SER A 91 8.91 -14.18 -18.98
N ILE A 92 8.52 -15.33 -18.46
CA ILE A 92 7.20 -15.60 -17.90
C ILE A 92 7.45 -16.20 -16.53
N TYR A 93 6.90 -15.58 -15.49
CA TYR A 93 6.88 -16.11 -14.15
C TYR A 93 5.45 -16.11 -13.64
N ILE A 94 4.98 -17.26 -13.18
CA ILE A 94 3.66 -17.43 -12.58
C ILE A 94 3.87 -18.13 -11.25
N SER A 95 3.23 -17.66 -10.19
CA SER A 95 3.30 -18.29 -8.87
C SER A 95 1.97 -18.14 -8.14
N THR A 96 1.69 -19.07 -7.24
CA THR A 96 0.57 -18.92 -6.30
C THR A 96 1.05 -19.27 -4.91
N SER A 97 1.08 -18.31 -4.00
CA SER A 97 1.40 -18.57 -2.59
C SER A 97 0.15 -19.06 -1.85
N PHE A 98 0.27 -20.17 -1.13
CA PHE A 98 -0.76 -20.69 -0.25
C PHE A 98 -0.21 -20.70 1.18
N ALA A 99 -0.60 -19.71 1.99
CA ALA A 99 -0.29 -19.68 3.42
C ALA A 99 -1.48 -20.20 4.21
N GLY A 100 -1.26 -21.09 5.17
CA GLY A 100 -2.38 -21.72 5.89
C GLY A 100 -2.05 -22.23 7.27
N SER A 101 -3.07 -22.22 8.13
CA SER A 101 -2.97 -22.75 9.49
C SER A 101 -2.73 -24.26 9.52
N TYR A 102 -3.20 -25.00 8.50
CA TYR A 102 -2.92 -26.43 8.34
C TYR A 102 -1.43 -26.73 8.08
N LEU A 103 -0.63 -25.73 7.72
CA LEU A 103 0.82 -25.82 7.58
C LEU A 103 1.57 -25.40 8.86
N GLY A 104 0.87 -25.18 9.98
CA GLY A 104 1.46 -24.74 11.24
C GLY A 104 1.62 -23.22 11.39
N GLY A 105 0.99 -22.43 10.51
CA GLY A 105 0.85 -20.98 10.63
C GLY A 105 -0.40 -20.54 11.41
N ASN A 106 -0.60 -19.23 11.53
CA ASN A 106 -1.87 -18.63 11.97
C ASN A 106 -2.43 -17.63 10.95
N VAL A 107 -1.76 -17.42 9.81
CA VAL A 107 -2.25 -16.66 8.65
C VAL A 107 -2.81 -17.62 7.60
N ASN A 108 -3.97 -17.28 7.02
CA ASN A 108 -4.54 -18.00 5.88
C ASN A 108 -4.70 -17.04 4.70
N THR A 109 -3.83 -17.15 3.69
CA THR A 109 -3.92 -16.32 2.48
C THR A 109 -3.60 -17.12 1.23
N ILE A 110 -4.25 -16.75 0.12
CA ILE A 110 -3.93 -17.21 -1.22
C ILE A 110 -3.48 -16.00 -2.05
N GLY A 111 -2.36 -16.12 -2.76
CA GLY A 111 -1.75 -15.02 -3.48
C GLY A 111 -1.22 -15.42 -4.85
N PRO A 112 -2.05 -15.39 -5.92
CA PRO A 112 -1.55 -15.57 -7.27
C PRO A 112 -0.79 -14.32 -7.75
N ALA A 113 0.29 -14.54 -8.50
CA ALA A 113 1.11 -13.51 -9.10
C ALA A 113 1.59 -13.92 -10.49
N ILE A 114 1.77 -12.94 -11.37
CA ILE A 114 2.32 -13.10 -12.71
C ILE A 114 3.28 -11.95 -13.02
N ASP A 115 4.39 -12.27 -13.67
CA ASP A 115 5.40 -11.33 -14.17
C ASP A 115 5.78 -11.76 -15.59
N LEU A 116 5.56 -10.86 -16.54
CA LEU A 116 5.80 -11.08 -17.97
C LEU A 116 6.76 -10.01 -18.48
N LYS A 117 7.82 -10.43 -19.17
CA LYS A 117 8.78 -9.53 -19.82
C LYS A 117 8.97 -9.95 -21.26
N TYR A 118 9.07 -8.97 -22.16
CA TYR A 118 9.34 -9.22 -23.56
C TYR A 118 10.28 -8.17 -24.14
N PHE A 119 11.32 -8.64 -24.81
CA PHE A 119 12.33 -7.82 -25.45
C PHE A 119 12.41 -8.19 -26.91
N LYS A 120 12.45 -7.17 -27.78
CA LYS A 120 12.75 -7.36 -29.20
C LYS A 120 13.45 -6.15 -29.81
N PRO A 121 14.31 -6.33 -30.82
CA PRO A 121 14.77 -5.23 -31.65
C PRO A 121 13.60 -4.49 -32.30
N ALA A 122 13.71 -3.16 -32.40
CA ALA A 122 12.71 -2.36 -33.07
C ALA A 122 12.70 -2.65 -34.58
N PRO A 123 11.52 -2.78 -35.23
CA PRO A 123 11.45 -3.12 -36.66
C PRO A 123 12.17 -2.11 -37.56
N TRP A 124 12.20 -0.84 -37.14
CA TRP A 124 12.72 0.30 -37.90
C TRP A 124 14.19 0.61 -37.59
N HIS A 125 14.67 0.24 -36.40
CA HIS A 125 16.05 0.47 -35.96
C HIS A 125 16.53 -0.75 -35.16
N LYS A 126 17.23 -1.69 -35.81
CA LYS A 126 17.61 -2.97 -35.20
C LYS A 126 18.54 -2.88 -33.98
N ARG A 127 19.20 -1.73 -33.77
CA ARG A 127 20.00 -1.46 -32.57
C ARG A 127 19.14 -1.00 -31.39
N HIS A 128 17.93 -0.52 -31.64
CA HIS A 128 17.03 -0.05 -30.59
C HIS A 128 16.17 -1.21 -30.12
N ILE A 129 15.83 -1.23 -28.84
CA ILE A 129 15.12 -2.34 -28.21
C ILE A 129 13.76 -1.86 -27.71
N LEU A 130 12.72 -2.61 -28.05
CA LEU A 130 11.40 -2.50 -27.44
C LEU A 130 11.37 -3.46 -26.26
N ALA A 131 11.16 -2.90 -25.07
CA ALA A 131 11.08 -3.61 -23.80
C ALA A 131 9.67 -3.44 -23.22
N LEU A 132 9.04 -4.54 -22.87
CA LEU A 132 7.70 -4.60 -22.31
C LEU A 132 7.74 -5.40 -21.01
N HIS A 133 7.04 -4.91 -20.00
CA HIS A 133 6.84 -5.59 -18.73
C HIS A 133 5.39 -5.46 -18.27
N LEU A 134 4.84 -6.55 -17.77
CA LEU A 134 3.52 -6.60 -17.17
C LEU A 134 3.60 -7.47 -15.92
N ALA A 135 3.30 -6.88 -14.77
CA ALA A 135 3.21 -7.56 -13.50
C ALA A 135 1.79 -7.45 -12.94
N GLY A 136 1.30 -8.53 -12.33
CA GLY A 136 0.00 -8.56 -11.68
C GLY A 136 0.05 -9.42 -10.43
N SER A 137 -0.59 -8.98 -9.36
CA SER A 137 -0.77 -9.79 -8.16
C SER A 137 -2.11 -9.54 -7.50
N LEU A 138 -2.64 -10.59 -6.88
CA LEU A 138 -3.80 -10.56 -6.01
C LEU A 138 -3.41 -11.27 -4.71
N ILE A 139 -3.94 -10.83 -3.58
CA ILE A 139 -3.91 -11.56 -2.32
C ILE A 139 -5.31 -11.57 -1.71
N SER A 140 -5.71 -12.67 -1.09
CA SER A 140 -7.03 -12.82 -0.46
C SER A 140 -6.90 -13.71 0.76
N GLY A 141 -7.63 -13.38 1.82
CA GLY A 141 -7.81 -14.24 2.99
C GLY A 141 -8.75 -15.40 2.69
N TYR A 142 -8.62 -16.51 3.43
CA TYR A 142 -9.57 -17.62 3.34
C TYR A 142 -9.76 -18.32 4.69
N GLY A 143 -10.83 -19.10 4.81
CA GLY A 143 -11.16 -19.81 6.05
C GLY A 143 -11.47 -18.87 7.22
N GLY A 144 -12.18 -17.78 6.95
CA GLY A 144 -12.63 -16.80 7.96
C GLY A 144 -11.55 -15.84 8.46
N LYS A 145 -10.35 -15.87 7.88
CA LYS A 145 -9.25 -14.92 8.17
C LYS A 145 -9.10 -13.91 7.04
N GLU A 146 -8.70 -12.70 7.38
CA GLU A 146 -8.46 -11.61 6.43
C GLU A 146 -6.96 -11.43 6.16
N ILE A 147 -6.63 -10.65 5.14
CA ILE A 147 -5.23 -10.36 4.77
C ILE A 147 -4.56 -9.55 5.90
N PRO A 148 -3.37 -9.98 6.39
CA PRO A 148 -2.59 -9.17 7.31
C PRO A 148 -2.25 -7.80 6.70
N PRO A 149 -2.39 -6.68 7.45
CA PRO A 149 -2.19 -5.35 6.90
C PRO A 149 -0.81 -5.12 6.26
N PHE A 150 0.24 -5.72 6.82
CA PHE A 150 1.61 -5.63 6.30
C PHE A 150 1.84 -6.44 5.01
N SER A 151 0.92 -7.33 4.63
CA SER A 151 0.98 -8.11 3.39
C SER A 151 0.29 -7.43 2.21
N ARG A 152 -0.38 -6.29 2.45
CA ARG A 152 -1.01 -5.49 1.39
C ARG A 152 0.04 -4.72 0.59
N ARG A 153 -0.28 -4.46 -0.68
CA ARG A 153 0.65 -3.90 -1.65
C ARG A 153 0.53 -2.39 -1.75
N PHE A 154 1.65 -1.77 -2.09
CA PHE A 154 1.80 -0.36 -2.39
C PHE A 154 2.54 -0.27 -3.72
N VAL A 155 2.19 0.71 -4.55
CA VAL A 155 2.76 0.88 -5.88
C VAL A 155 3.44 2.25 -5.96
N GLY A 156 4.46 2.36 -6.79
CA GLY A 156 5.13 3.63 -7.11
C GLY A 156 6.60 3.58 -6.76
N GLY A 157 7.37 4.43 -7.45
CA GLY A 157 8.83 4.37 -7.43
C GLY A 157 9.39 3.89 -8.76
N GLU A 158 10.70 3.64 -8.78
CA GLU A 158 11.45 3.44 -10.03
C GLU A 158 11.32 2.06 -10.70
N GLN A 159 10.82 1.06 -9.96
CA GLN A 159 10.61 -0.31 -10.43
C GLN A 159 9.15 -0.55 -10.84
N ASP A 160 8.24 0.29 -10.34
CA ASP A 160 6.80 0.18 -10.59
C ASP A 160 6.37 1.19 -11.67
N ILE A 161 6.01 2.41 -11.24
CA ILE A 161 5.52 3.48 -12.10
C ILE A 161 6.37 4.70 -11.78
N ARG A 162 7.32 5.02 -12.67
CA ARG A 162 8.16 6.21 -12.53
C ARG A 162 7.27 7.44 -12.47
N GLY A 163 7.77 8.52 -11.87
CA GLY A 163 6.97 9.74 -11.72
C GLY A 163 6.13 9.82 -10.45
N PHE A 164 5.93 8.69 -9.75
CA PHE A 164 5.29 8.63 -8.44
C PHE A 164 6.31 8.28 -7.35
N ASP A 165 6.04 8.77 -6.13
CA ASP A 165 6.86 8.44 -4.98
C ASP A 165 6.72 6.97 -4.60
N PHE A 166 7.73 6.45 -3.90
CA PHE A 166 7.70 5.08 -3.37
C PHE A 166 6.48 4.90 -2.49
N PHE A 167 5.70 3.86 -2.76
CA PHE A 167 4.45 3.56 -2.08
C PHE A 167 3.37 4.66 -2.19
N GLY A 168 3.52 5.59 -3.15
CA GLY A 168 2.61 6.73 -3.32
C GLY A 168 1.27 6.36 -3.95
N ILE A 169 1.20 5.25 -4.68
CA ILE A 169 -0.03 4.77 -5.32
C ILE A 169 -0.64 3.70 -4.43
N THR A 170 -1.62 4.12 -3.64
CA THR A 170 -2.34 3.26 -2.70
C THR A 170 -3.79 3.71 -2.56
N PRO A 171 -4.73 2.77 -2.33
CA PRO A 171 -6.02 3.12 -1.78
C PRO A 171 -5.86 3.93 -0.49
N ILE A 172 -6.66 4.99 -0.35
CA ILE A 172 -6.81 5.75 0.90
C ILE A 172 -8.20 5.44 1.42
N GLY A 173 -8.32 5.24 2.72
CA GLY A 173 -9.60 4.93 3.33
C GLY A 173 -9.75 5.54 4.71
N PHE A 174 -10.88 5.24 5.31
CA PHE A 174 -11.28 5.74 6.60
C PHE A 174 -11.82 4.62 7.48
N ILE A 175 -11.31 4.51 8.71
CA ILE A 175 -11.85 3.63 9.76
C ILE A 175 -12.61 4.44 10.78
N ALA A 176 -13.65 3.84 11.37
CA ALA A 176 -14.37 4.45 12.47
C ALA A 176 -13.43 4.70 13.66
N SER A 177 -13.58 5.85 14.31
CA SER A 177 -12.78 6.24 15.46
C SER A 177 -13.52 7.26 16.32
N SER A 178 -12.89 7.69 17.40
CA SER A 178 -13.32 8.82 18.21
C SER A 178 -12.28 9.92 18.17
N ALA A 179 -12.73 11.17 18.19
CA ALA A 179 -11.88 12.33 18.26
C ALA A 179 -12.25 13.15 19.50
N THR A 180 -11.34 14.00 19.96
CA THR A 180 -11.57 14.88 21.12
C THR A 180 -11.62 16.33 20.64
N VAL A 181 -12.69 17.05 20.98
CA VAL A 181 -12.88 18.46 20.61
C VAL A 181 -13.05 19.32 21.86
N ASN A 182 -12.58 20.56 21.80
CA ASN A 182 -12.90 21.53 22.84
C ASN A 182 -14.39 21.87 22.77
N VAL A 183 -15.04 21.89 23.93
CA VAL A 183 -16.37 22.48 24.08
C VAL A 183 -16.21 23.99 24.02
N LEU A 184 -16.94 24.64 23.11
CA LEU A 184 -16.89 26.09 22.94
C LEU A 184 -18.13 26.73 23.58
N ASN A 185 -18.01 27.99 23.99
CA ASN A 185 -19.15 28.85 24.29
C ASN A 185 -19.82 29.32 22.98
N ALA A 186 -20.99 29.95 23.07
CA ALA A 186 -21.72 30.42 21.89
C ALA A 186 -20.94 31.47 21.07
N ASP A 187 -20.04 32.21 21.71
CA ASP A 187 -19.14 33.19 21.09
C ASP A 187 -17.88 32.56 20.45
N GLY A 188 -17.74 31.24 20.51
CA GLY A 188 -16.61 30.49 19.95
C GLY A 188 -15.39 30.38 20.86
N THR A 189 -15.39 31.00 22.05
CA THR A 189 -14.30 30.86 23.03
C THR A 189 -14.29 29.46 23.66
N PRO A 190 -13.12 28.87 23.99
CA PRO A 190 -13.07 27.60 24.71
C PRO A 190 -13.73 27.71 26.08
N ARG A 191 -14.64 26.78 26.38
CA ARG A 191 -15.19 26.65 27.73
C ARG A 191 -14.10 26.09 28.64
N THR A 192 -13.83 26.76 29.76
CA THR A 192 -12.79 26.34 30.72
C THR A 192 -13.40 25.81 32.01
N GLN A 193 -12.71 24.87 32.65
CA GLN A 193 -13.00 24.39 34.00
C GLN A 193 -11.74 24.45 34.86
N LYS A 194 -11.90 24.64 36.18
CA LYS A 194 -10.78 24.58 37.12
C LYS A 194 -10.44 23.13 37.43
N VAL A 195 -9.18 22.74 37.19
CA VAL A 195 -8.62 21.42 37.50
C VAL A 195 -7.40 21.62 38.37
N PHE A 196 -7.26 20.82 39.44
CA PHE A 196 -6.06 20.83 40.26
C PHE A 196 -4.99 19.92 39.63
N THR A 197 -3.84 20.49 39.30
CA THR A 197 -2.68 19.74 38.81
C THR A 197 -1.53 19.99 39.78
N ASN A 198 -1.03 18.93 40.42
CA ASN A 198 -0.01 19.02 41.48
C ASN A 198 -0.38 20.00 42.62
N GLY A 199 -1.66 20.04 43.01
CA GLY A 199 -2.14 20.90 44.11
C GLY A 199 -2.42 22.36 43.74
N VAL A 200 -2.14 22.79 42.50
CA VAL A 200 -2.43 24.15 42.01
C VAL A 200 -3.66 24.15 41.11
N ALA A 201 -4.60 25.07 41.35
CA ALA A 201 -5.76 25.26 40.49
C ALA A 201 -5.35 25.88 39.15
N THR A 202 -5.56 25.14 38.06
CA THR A 202 -5.30 25.59 36.68
C THR A 202 -6.60 25.57 35.88
N ASN A 203 -6.80 26.55 34.99
CA ASN A 203 -7.91 26.51 34.05
C ASN A 203 -7.54 25.60 32.88
N GLN A 204 -8.35 24.58 32.62
CA GLN A 204 -8.20 23.70 31.47
C GLN A 204 -9.45 23.76 30.59
N ASN A 205 -9.26 23.60 29.28
CA ASN A 205 -10.37 23.55 28.34
C ASN A 205 -11.21 22.30 28.60
N VAL A 206 -12.52 22.48 28.64
CA VAL A 206 -13.47 21.36 28.65
C VAL A 206 -13.42 20.70 27.29
N GLN A 207 -13.25 19.39 27.27
CA GLN A 207 -13.20 18.59 26.06
C GLN A 207 -14.31 17.55 26.06
N MET A 208 -14.76 17.16 24.88
CA MET A 208 -15.70 16.05 24.69
C MET A 208 -15.23 15.14 23.56
N ALA A 209 -15.57 13.86 23.68
CA ALA A 209 -15.35 12.89 22.62
C ALA A 209 -16.48 12.98 21.57
N VAL A 210 -16.13 12.82 20.30
CA VAL A 210 -17.06 12.86 19.16
C VAL A 210 -16.78 11.69 18.21
N PRO A 211 -17.81 11.15 17.52
CA PRO A 211 -17.59 10.12 16.52
C PRO A 211 -16.86 10.73 15.32
N SER A 212 -15.89 10.00 14.79
CA SER A 212 -15.07 10.46 13.67
C SER A 212 -14.63 9.31 12.79
N TYR A 213 -14.02 9.66 11.67
CA TYR A 213 -13.35 8.71 10.80
C TYR A 213 -11.87 9.08 10.68
N GLN A 214 -11.00 8.13 10.98
CA GLN A 214 -9.56 8.31 10.88
C GLN A 214 -9.08 7.88 9.49
N LEU A 215 -8.27 8.74 8.85
CA LEU A 215 -7.56 8.43 7.61
C LEU A 215 -6.59 7.26 7.82
N ILE A 216 -6.65 6.30 6.91
CA ILE A 216 -5.70 5.18 6.80
C ILE A 216 -5.24 5.00 5.35
N THR A 217 -4.06 4.42 5.19
CA THR A 217 -3.51 4.00 3.90
C THR A 217 -3.33 2.49 3.91
N PRO A 218 -4.42 1.73 3.69
CA PRO A 218 -4.41 0.28 3.93
C PRO A 218 -3.56 -0.52 2.94
N GLY A 219 -3.12 0.05 1.83
CA GLY A 219 -2.60 -0.71 0.70
C GLY A 219 -3.72 -1.45 -0.04
N GLY A 220 -3.39 -2.02 -1.19
CA GLY A 220 -4.32 -2.83 -1.98
C GLY A 220 -4.12 -4.33 -1.80
N ASP A 221 -5.15 -5.07 -2.16
CA ASP A 221 -5.13 -6.53 -2.31
C ASP A 221 -4.81 -6.95 -3.75
N THR A 222 -4.92 -6.03 -4.71
CA THR A 222 -4.72 -6.27 -6.14
C THR A 222 -3.86 -5.18 -6.76
N THR A 223 -2.81 -5.58 -7.48
CA THR A 223 -1.97 -4.67 -8.25
C THR A 223 -1.82 -5.16 -9.67
N VAL A 224 -1.80 -4.23 -10.62
CA VAL A 224 -1.43 -4.48 -12.02
C VAL A 224 -0.55 -3.32 -12.46
N ILE A 225 0.63 -3.63 -12.98
CA ILE A 225 1.63 -2.66 -13.43
C ILE A 225 2.07 -3.06 -14.82
N GLY A 226 2.11 -2.11 -15.75
CA GLY A 226 2.64 -2.26 -17.08
C GLY A 226 3.70 -1.20 -17.37
N ASN A 227 4.79 -1.61 -17.98
CA ASN A 227 5.87 -0.73 -18.39
C ASN A 227 6.24 -0.99 -19.85
N PHE A 228 6.50 0.08 -20.57
CA PHE A 228 7.05 0.07 -21.90
C PHE A 228 8.30 0.94 -21.93
N GLU A 229 9.37 0.45 -22.55
CA GLU A 229 10.59 1.20 -22.81
C GLU A 229 11.02 1.05 -24.27
N TYR A 230 11.30 2.17 -24.93
CA TYR A 230 12.04 2.23 -26.18
C TYR A 230 13.48 2.64 -25.89
N ARG A 231 14.38 1.65 -25.93
CA ARG A 231 15.79 1.82 -25.56
C ARG A 231 16.63 2.12 -26.80
N ILE A 232 17.39 3.20 -26.73
CA ILE A 232 18.26 3.74 -27.76
C ILE A 232 19.69 3.72 -27.20
N PRO A 233 20.50 2.71 -27.56
CA PRO A 233 21.92 2.72 -27.23
C PRO A 233 22.60 3.93 -27.89
N ILE A 234 23.32 4.75 -27.12
CA ILE A 234 24.02 5.93 -27.64
C ILE A 234 25.48 5.58 -27.92
N VAL A 235 26.26 5.33 -26.86
CA VAL A 235 27.68 4.99 -26.93
C VAL A 235 28.10 4.18 -25.72
N GLY A 236 28.87 3.12 -25.92
CA GLY A 236 29.35 2.27 -24.84
C GLY A 236 28.21 1.80 -23.92
N PRO A 237 28.33 2.00 -22.58
CA PRO A 237 27.30 1.60 -21.61
C PRO A 237 26.13 2.58 -21.49
N VAL A 238 26.08 3.64 -22.31
CA VAL A 238 25.07 4.71 -22.21
C VAL A 238 23.86 4.40 -23.09
N THR A 239 22.68 4.35 -22.48
CA THR A 239 21.41 4.10 -23.16
C THR A 239 20.39 5.16 -22.77
N LEU A 240 19.69 5.70 -23.76
CA LEU A 240 18.50 6.54 -23.55
C LEU A 240 17.26 5.66 -23.65
N ALA A 241 16.31 5.79 -22.75
CA ALA A 241 15.03 5.12 -22.80
C ALA A 241 13.89 6.14 -22.80
N LEU A 242 13.02 6.08 -23.82
CA LEU A 242 11.69 6.68 -23.73
C LEU A 242 10.78 5.66 -23.05
N PHE A 243 10.02 6.07 -22.04
CA PHE A 243 9.17 5.15 -21.30
C PHE A 243 7.73 5.58 -21.18
N ALA A 244 6.86 4.60 -20.99
CA ALA A 244 5.48 4.77 -20.57
C ALA A 244 5.15 3.70 -19.54
N ASP A 245 4.73 4.13 -18.35
CA ASP A 245 4.35 3.27 -17.24
C ASP A 245 2.88 3.49 -16.91
N ALA A 246 2.17 2.44 -16.50
CA ALA A 246 0.81 2.55 -16.02
C ALA A 246 0.51 1.46 -14.99
N GLY A 247 -0.41 1.72 -14.07
CA GLY A 247 -0.89 0.69 -13.18
C GLY A 247 -1.90 1.15 -12.15
N VAL A 248 -2.42 0.15 -11.45
CA VAL A 248 -3.48 0.28 -10.45
C VAL A 248 -3.08 -0.46 -9.19
N ASN A 249 -3.49 0.10 -8.05
CA ASN A 249 -3.46 -0.56 -6.76
C ASN A 249 -4.86 -0.45 -6.14
N ARG A 250 -5.52 -1.59 -5.91
CA ARG A 250 -6.95 -1.65 -5.58
C ARG A 250 -7.25 -2.61 -4.44
N ILE A 251 -8.40 -2.39 -3.82
CA ILE A 251 -9.07 -3.31 -2.91
C ILE A 251 -10.26 -3.91 -3.66
N LEU A 252 -10.07 -5.08 -4.27
CA LEU A 252 -11.16 -5.85 -4.88
C LEU A 252 -11.96 -6.65 -3.85
N ARG A 253 -11.34 -6.98 -2.70
CA ARG A 253 -11.95 -7.71 -1.57
C ARG A 253 -12.32 -6.74 -0.45
N THR A 254 -13.24 -5.84 -0.73
CA THR A 254 -13.71 -4.83 0.24
C THR A 254 -14.32 -5.45 1.51
N THR A 255 -14.78 -6.70 1.42
CA THR A 255 -15.28 -7.47 2.56
C THR A 255 -14.21 -7.91 3.54
N GLU A 256 -12.93 -7.94 3.14
CA GLU A 256 -11.78 -8.34 3.98
C GLU A 256 -11.05 -7.13 4.59
N LEU A 257 -11.68 -5.96 4.55
CA LEU A 257 -11.16 -4.73 5.12
C LEU A 257 -12.15 -4.18 6.15
N ARG A 258 -12.24 -4.89 7.27
CA ARG A 258 -13.18 -4.59 8.35
C ARG A 258 -12.48 -4.41 9.69
N MET A 259 -13.14 -3.66 10.55
CA MET A 259 -12.75 -3.52 11.93
C MET A 259 -13.18 -4.74 12.75
N VAL A 260 -12.46 -5.02 13.83
CA VAL A 260 -12.84 -6.01 14.83
C VAL A 260 -14.17 -5.59 15.47
N GLN A 261 -15.12 -6.53 15.54
CA GLN A 261 -16.49 -6.24 15.97
C GLN A 261 -16.57 -5.59 17.35
N THR A 262 -15.76 -6.04 18.32
CA THR A 262 -15.75 -5.46 19.68
C THR A 262 -15.40 -3.98 19.69
N GLN A 263 -14.52 -3.52 18.78
CA GLN A 263 -14.18 -2.11 18.67
C GLN A 263 -15.36 -1.30 18.08
N VAL A 264 -16.06 -1.87 17.10
CA VAL A 264 -17.25 -1.26 16.50
C VAL A 264 -18.35 -1.14 17.55
N ASP A 265 -18.57 -2.20 18.34
CA ASP A 265 -19.56 -2.21 19.41
C ASP A 265 -19.23 -1.17 20.48
N ASN A 266 -17.97 -1.05 20.90
CA ASN A 266 -17.53 -0.02 21.85
C ASN A 266 -17.77 1.41 21.32
N LEU A 267 -17.46 1.65 20.05
CA LEU A 267 -17.71 2.95 19.42
C LEU A 267 -19.21 3.25 19.32
N ASN A 268 -20.04 2.25 19.01
CA ASN A 268 -21.49 2.39 18.95
C ASN A 268 -22.14 2.47 20.33
N LEU A 269 -21.54 1.91 21.39
CA LEU A 269 -21.97 2.15 22.77
C LEU A 269 -21.70 3.61 23.19
N GLN A 270 -20.55 4.16 22.78
CA GLN A 270 -20.21 5.55 23.06
C GLN A 270 -21.01 6.54 22.19
N PHE A 271 -21.28 6.18 20.93
CA PHE A 271 -21.98 7.01 19.94
C PHE A 271 -23.06 6.23 19.19
N PRO A 272 -24.18 5.86 19.85
CA PRO A 272 -25.23 5.02 19.23
C PRO A 272 -25.76 5.56 17.90
N GLN A 273 -25.93 6.88 17.84
CA GLN A 273 -26.43 7.59 16.67
C GLN A 273 -25.45 7.64 15.48
N ALA A 274 -24.15 7.32 15.68
CA ALA A 274 -23.18 7.28 14.59
C ALA A 274 -23.30 6.00 13.74
N ALA A 275 -23.85 4.93 14.32
CA ALA A 275 -24.15 3.65 13.66
C ALA A 275 -23.00 3.13 12.78
N PHE A 276 -21.80 3.03 13.35
CA PHE A 276 -20.63 2.52 12.64
C PHE A 276 -20.86 1.06 12.18
N ASP A 277 -20.63 0.79 10.91
CA ASP A 277 -20.79 -0.54 10.30
C ASP A 277 -19.51 -1.38 10.28
N GLY A 278 -18.42 -0.83 10.83
CA GLY A 278 -17.11 -1.48 10.91
C GLY A 278 -16.37 -1.60 9.57
N ARG A 279 -16.91 -1.09 8.46
CA ARG A 279 -16.27 -1.21 7.14
C ARG A 279 -15.38 -0.01 6.88
N VAL A 280 -14.22 -0.25 6.27
CA VAL A 280 -13.39 0.86 5.76
C VAL A 280 -14.12 1.59 4.64
N LYS A 281 -14.25 2.91 4.77
CA LYS A 281 -14.78 3.78 3.73
C LYS A 281 -13.64 4.23 2.83
N ILE A 282 -13.60 3.72 1.60
CA ILE A 282 -12.54 4.06 0.66
C ILE A 282 -12.81 5.46 0.08
N ALA A 283 -11.79 6.31 0.09
CA ALA A 283 -11.83 7.61 -0.53
C ALA A 283 -12.01 7.46 -2.06
N PRO A 284 -13.01 8.13 -2.66
CA PRO A 284 -13.18 8.16 -4.12
C PRO A 284 -11.89 8.56 -4.85
N GLY A 285 -11.75 8.12 -6.10
CA GLY A 285 -10.61 8.47 -6.96
C GLY A 285 -9.28 7.81 -6.62
N THR A 286 -9.02 7.49 -5.35
CA THR A 286 -7.69 7.04 -4.89
C THR A 286 -7.24 5.69 -5.47
N GLN A 287 -8.17 4.91 -6.02
CA GLN A 287 -7.92 3.63 -6.71
C GLN A 287 -7.87 3.73 -8.25
N ALA A 288 -7.91 4.95 -8.81
CA ALA A 288 -7.83 5.21 -10.24
C ALA A 288 -6.49 4.78 -10.86
N LEU A 289 -6.48 4.57 -12.17
CA LEU A 289 -5.26 4.29 -12.94
C LEU A 289 -4.26 5.44 -12.83
N ARG A 290 -3.02 5.13 -12.45
CA ARG A 290 -1.89 6.06 -12.56
C ARG A 290 -1.07 5.70 -13.77
N SER A 291 -0.56 6.72 -14.44
CA SER A 291 0.33 6.55 -15.57
C SER A 291 1.37 7.65 -15.61
N SER A 292 2.50 7.34 -16.19
CA SER A 292 3.58 8.27 -16.44
C SER A 292 4.26 7.99 -17.77
N THR A 293 4.91 9.01 -18.31
CA THR A 293 5.78 8.88 -19.48
C THR A 293 6.94 9.83 -19.33
N GLY A 294 8.06 9.51 -19.97
CA GLY A 294 9.23 10.36 -19.85
C GLY A 294 10.46 9.81 -20.54
N VAL A 295 11.59 10.37 -20.11
CA VAL A 295 12.90 10.09 -20.67
C VAL A 295 13.84 9.69 -19.55
N GLU A 296 14.63 8.66 -19.80
CA GLU A 296 15.59 8.12 -18.85
C GLU A 296 16.95 7.93 -19.52
N LEU A 297 18.01 8.39 -18.86
CA LEU A 297 19.39 8.12 -19.24
C LEU A 297 19.97 7.07 -18.28
N GLN A 298 20.47 5.97 -18.84
CA GLN A 298 21.07 4.85 -18.11
C GLN A 298 22.56 4.75 -18.43
N VAL A 299 23.38 4.55 -17.40
CA VAL A 299 24.83 4.33 -17.54
C VAL A 299 25.25 3.16 -16.65
N LEU A 300 25.86 2.13 -17.24
CA LEU A 300 26.48 1.04 -16.49
C LEU A 300 27.94 1.41 -16.16
N LEU A 301 28.26 1.60 -14.88
CA LEU A 301 29.65 1.88 -14.48
C LEU A 301 30.48 0.58 -14.41
N PRO A 302 31.68 0.53 -15.03
CA PRO A 302 32.48 -0.70 -15.11
C PRO A 302 32.89 -1.31 -13.76
N ILE A 303 33.16 -0.47 -12.76
CA ILE A 303 33.73 -0.90 -11.46
C ILE A 303 32.66 -1.47 -10.54
N VAL A 304 31.47 -0.87 -10.53
CA VAL A 304 30.40 -1.21 -9.58
C VAL A 304 29.41 -2.22 -10.17
N GLN A 305 29.45 -2.43 -11.50
CA GLN A 305 28.47 -3.22 -12.27
C GLN A 305 27.01 -2.86 -11.96
N ALA A 306 26.79 -1.65 -11.46
CA ALA A 306 25.49 -1.12 -11.08
C ALA A 306 25.02 -0.11 -12.13
N PRO A 307 23.78 -0.23 -12.63
CA PRO A 307 23.20 0.73 -13.56
C PRO A 307 22.75 1.98 -12.82
N PHE A 308 23.35 3.11 -13.16
CA PHE A 308 22.93 4.44 -12.72
C PHE A 308 21.92 5.01 -13.69
N ARG A 309 20.91 5.68 -13.15
CA ARG A 309 19.75 6.16 -13.92
C ARG A 309 19.39 7.57 -13.48
N VAL A 310 19.14 8.43 -14.46
CA VAL A 310 18.49 9.72 -14.27
C VAL A 310 17.26 9.73 -15.16
N TYR A 311 16.10 10.07 -14.61
CA TYR A 311 14.89 10.20 -15.39
C TYR A 311 14.07 11.42 -15.02
N PHE A 312 13.38 11.94 -16.04
CA PHE A 312 12.30 12.89 -15.91
C PHE A 312 11.01 12.19 -16.31
N ALA A 313 9.98 12.31 -15.47
CA ALA A 313 8.66 11.72 -15.68
C ALA A 313 7.58 12.82 -15.65
N TYR A 314 6.62 12.71 -16.55
CA TYR A 314 5.35 13.45 -16.57
C TYR A 314 4.20 12.47 -16.32
N ASN A 315 3.24 12.84 -15.49
CA ASN A 315 2.15 11.99 -15.04
C ASN A 315 0.81 12.45 -15.66
N PRO A 316 0.40 11.93 -16.84
CA PRO A 316 -0.84 12.34 -17.49
C PRO A 316 -2.09 11.87 -16.74
N THR A 317 -2.02 10.76 -16.00
CA THR A 317 -3.09 10.37 -15.07
C THR A 317 -2.57 10.34 -13.64
N ASN A 318 -3.04 11.31 -12.85
CA ASN A 318 -2.76 11.44 -11.43
C ASN A 318 -4.05 11.81 -10.69
N VAL A 319 -4.06 11.63 -9.38
CA VAL A 319 -5.21 12.01 -8.55
C VAL A 319 -5.00 13.41 -8.01
N ARG A 320 -6.03 14.23 -8.23
CA ARG A 320 -6.10 15.60 -7.76
C ARG A 320 -7.49 15.87 -7.19
N GLU A 321 -7.72 15.33 -6.00
CA GLU A 321 -9.04 15.36 -5.36
C GLU A 321 -8.96 15.91 -3.95
N TYR A 322 -10.08 16.43 -3.46
CA TYR A 322 -10.26 16.75 -2.04
C TYR A 322 -10.79 15.51 -1.35
N ILE A 323 -10.00 14.93 -0.46
CA ILE A 323 -10.44 13.77 0.30
C ILE A 323 -11.20 14.25 1.53
N GLN A 324 -12.48 13.90 1.58
CA GLN A 324 -13.40 14.26 2.65
C GLN A 324 -13.61 13.07 3.59
N PRO A 325 -13.27 13.19 4.89
CA PRO A 325 -13.68 12.22 5.89
C PRO A 325 -15.22 12.14 5.95
N PRO A 326 -15.82 10.93 6.05
CA PRO A 326 -17.25 10.81 6.27
C PRO A 326 -17.68 11.54 7.55
N ILE A 327 -18.75 12.34 7.45
CA ILE A 327 -19.32 13.07 8.59
C ILE A 327 -20.41 12.20 9.19
N VAL A 328 -20.21 11.78 10.44
CA VAL A 328 -21.20 11.00 11.22
C VAL A 328 -21.64 11.70 12.50
N ALA A 329 -21.05 12.86 12.79
CA ALA A 329 -21.42 13.67 13.94
C ALA A 329 -22.70 14.44 13.63
N ASP A 330 -23.75 14.22 14.42
CA ASP A 330 -25.01 14.96 14.32
C ASP A 330 -24.98 16.20 15.22
N ARG A 331 -25.62 17.29 14.80
CA ARG A 331 -25.67 18.55 15.56
C ARG A 331 -26.22 18.35 16.98
N SER A 332 -27.17 17.43 17.18
CA SER A 332 -27.78 17.12 18.48
C SER A 332 -26.79 16.56 19.50
N MET A 333 -25.65 16.00 19.06
CA MET A 333 -24.61 15.51 19.96
C MET A 333 -23.85 16.63 20.67
N PHE A 334 -23.99 17.89 20.22
CA PHE A 334 -23.16 19.00 20.66
C PHE A 334 -23.95 20.00 21.50
N PRO A 335 -23.33 20.59 22.54
CA PRO A 335 -24.00 21.53 23.43
C PRO A 335 -24.43 22.82 22.71
N ASN A 336 -23.74 23.21 21.64
CA ASN A 336 -24.08 24.39 20.84
C ASN A 336 -23.47 24.30 19.42
N ALA A 337 -23.88 25.24 18.56
CA ALA A 337 -23.48 25.27 17.16
C ALA A 337 -21.99 25.60 16.99
N ALA A 338 -21.45 26.44 17.88
CA ALA A 338 -20.02 26.76 17.88
C ALA A 338 -19.16 25.50 18.06
N THR A 339 -19.51 24.63 19.02
CA THR A 339 -18.80 23.37 19.27
C THR A 339 -18.94 22.41 18.09
N PHE A 340 -20.14 22.27 17.51
CA PHE A 340 -20.36 21.44 16.32
C PHE A 340 -19.52 21.92 15.13
N ASN A 341 -19.56 23.21 14.83
CA ASN A 341 -18.81 23.80 13.73
C ASN A 341 -17.29 23.69 13.96
N GLY A 342 -16.83 23.83 15.22
CA GLY A 342 -15.45 23.59 15.60
C GLY A 342 -15.02 22.14 15.39
N ALA A 343 -15.88 21.17 15.70
CA ALA A 343 -15.64 19.76 15.44
C ALA A 343 -15.57 19.45 13.94
N LEU A 344 -16.51 19.97 13.15
CA LEU A 344 -16.47 19.84 11.68
C LEU A 344 -15.22 20.51 11.09
N ALA A 345 -14.82 21.66 11.61
CA ALA A 345 -13.61 22.34 11.16
C ALA A 345 -12.33 21.54 11.45
N SER A 346 -12.31 20.74 12.50
CA SER A 346 -11.14 19.97 12.93
C SER A 346 -11.07 18.59 12.28
N TYR A 347 -12.21 17.90 12.16
CA TYR A 347 -12.27 16.48 11.78
C TYR A 347 -13.17 16.18 10.57
N GLY A 348 -13.96 17.16 10.13
CA GLY A 348 -14.86 17.06 8.99
C GLY A 348 -14.43 17.89 7.78
N ARG A 349 -13.20 18.42 7.75
CA ARG A 349 -12.70 19.17 6.58
C ARG A 349 -12.08 18.25 5.55
N ALA A 350 -12.42 18.49 4.28
CA ALA A 350 -11.68 17.91 3.18
C ALA A 350 -10.26 18.49 3.13
N TYR A 351 -9.30 17.63 2.83
CA TYR A 351 -7.91 18.04 2.60
C TYR A 351 -7.50 17.69 1.16
N PRO A 352 -6.63 18.50 0.54
CA PRO A 352 -6.20 18.25 -0.82
C PRO A 352 -5.28 17.03 -0.88
N TYR A 353 -5.58 16.09 -1.78
CA TYR A 353 -4.70 15.02 -2.18
C TYR A 353 -4.34 15.21 -3.65
N PHE A 354 -3.28 16.00 -3.86
CA PHE A 354 -2.81 16.40 -5.17
C PHE A 354 -1.46 15.76 -5.46
N GLU A 355 -1.48 14.71 -6.28
CA GLU A 355 -0.29 14.07 -6.79
C GLU A 355 0.47 15.03 -7.73
N ARG A 356 1.80 14.87 -7.78
CA ARG A 356 2.66 15.71 -8.63
C ARG A 356 2.42 15.40 -10.11
N ASN A 357 2.49 16.42 -10.96
CA ASN A 357 2.42 16.25 -12.41
C ASN A 357 3.76 15.80 -13.01
N THR A 358 4.87 16.09 -12.33
CA THR A 358 6.22 15.82 -12.82
C THR A 358 7.14 15.40 -11.68
N LEU A 359 8.17 14.62 -12.01
CA LEU A 359 9.21 14.22 -11.08
C LEU A 359 10.53 14.01 -11.83
N PHE A 360 11.61 14.48 -11.20
CA PHE A 360 12.98 14.20 -11.62
C PHE A 360 13.66 13.39 -10.52
N ARG A 361 14.32 12.28 -10.87
CA ARG A 361 15.00 11.43 -9.90
C ARG A 361 16.27 10.82 -10.48
N PHE A 362 17.26 10.69 -9.59
CA PHE A 362 18.46 9.90 -9.77
C PHE A 362 18.31 8.61 -8.96
N THR A 363 18.73 7.48 -9.52
CA THR A 363 18.69 6.19 -8.84
C THR A 363 19.73 5.18 -9.36
N VAL A 364 19.89 4.08 -8.63
CA VAL A 364 20.77 2.95 -8.93
C VAL A 364 19.93 1.68 -8.97
N GLY A 365 19.87 1.02 -10.13
CA GLY A 365 19.04 -0.17 -10.33
C GLY A 365 18.44 -0.24 -11.73
N ARG A 366 17.42 -1.07 -11.93
CA ARG A 366 16.68 -1.18 -13.21
C ARG A 366 15.18 -1.20 -12.95
N THR A 367 14.41 -0.84 -13.97
CA THR A 367 12.95 -0.96 -13.91
C THR A 367 12.56 -2.44 -13.88
N PHE A 368 12.99 -3.23 -14.87
CA PHE A 368 12.67 -4.65 -15.01
C PHE A 368 13.64 -5.43 -15.90
#